data_AF-A0A6B0YU32-F1
#
_entry.id   AF-A0A6B0YU32-F1
#
_cell.length_a   1.000
_cell.length_b   1.000
_cell.length_c   1.000
_cell.angle_alpha   90.00
_cell.angle_beta   90.00
_cell.angle_gamma   90.00
#
_symmetry.space_group_name_H-M   'P 1'
#
loop_
_entity.id
_entity.type
_entity.pdbx_description
1 polymer ?
#
loop_
_entity_poly.entity_id
_entity_poly.type
_entity_poly.pdbx_seq_one_letter_code
_entity_poly.pdbx_strand_id
1 'polypeptide(L)'
;MSERIQVEPESPNPRVRVSCGGDLLVEGWEQALIEVDGHGSQPIVQAGPEQIEIAIDGPCTVRLPRTSELVESAAGGLVKVSQIRGGVEIERVGGDLLVEETGSVRIGSAGGRVNLANAAGGVEVTKRAHGDLTAEQIGGAISISEVGGRLTLQNVSAVRVRRARADVDVLNAGGNAVVDRADGSVEFINVDGAAAVGKAMGRVSLRGVRGKVACDQVNGELRLAEVGEAAVSRVMGDLSAESVRGALSCRKANGRATLREVGGSISLGGVGGDLVVEGCGGSISAKCGGSVGLATVRGNVNVAAGGDVRCRLDEGDGGSFKAVCGGGLTVEGGATMVARGPGAHTFRAGAGKSSYSLVAGGSVHLESGGILKGLGDEEGVRGARHAARAQRHITRSLSKTLRRKLRDAGKRAAEGDWEDARSWSFSFDTDAPSSGASGRDEEPPADFEDIDVNVEVDVGNEAEVEPVTEEERLAVLRMLSKGKISAAEAEELLDALGSRAS
;
A
#
# COMPACT_ATOMS: atom_id res chain seq x y z
N MET A 1 -36.60 50.15 -1.68
CA MET A 1 -37.86 49.64 -1.10
C MET A 1 -37.75 48.13 -1.15
N SER A 2 -37.77 47.47 -0.01
CA SER A 2 -37.70 46.00 0.08
C SER A 2 -39.12 45.48 -0.06
N GLU A 3 -39.39 44.67 -1.08
CA GLU A 3 -40.70 44.04 -1.27
C GLU A 3 -40.64 42.62 -0.69
N ARG A 4 -41.46 42.40 0.34
CA ARG A 4 -41.60 41.11 1.01
C ARG A 4 -42.82 40.38 0.47
N ILE A 5 -42.61 39.14 0.05
CA ILE A 5 -43.68 38.23 -0.39
C ILE A 5 -43.75 37.08 0.61
N GLN A 6 -44.98 36.72 1.01
CA GLN A 6 -45.25 35.59 1.89
C GLN A 6 -46.09 34.57 1.12
N VAL A 7 -45.71 33.31 1.20
CA VAL A 7 -46.41 32.19 0.57
C VAL A 7 -46.61 31.08 1.58
N GLU A 8 -47.85 30.64 1.73
CA GLU A 8 -48.19 29.46 2.53
C GLU A 8 -48.05 28.21 1.65
N PRO A 9 -47.15 27.28 1.97
CA PRO A 9 -47.01 26.04 1.21
C PRO A 9 -48.20 25.10 1.46
N GLU A 10 -48.68 24.43 0.41
CA GLU A 10 -49.75 23.43 0.52
C GLU A 10 -49.26 22.10 1.14
N SER A 11 -47.95 21.86 1.15
CA SER A 11 -47.30 20.66 1.68
C SER A 11 -46.49 20.95 2.95
N PRO A 12 -46.47 20.04 3.94
CA PRO A 12 -45.63 20.17 5.14
C PRO A 12 -44.12 20.06 4.85
N ASN A 13 -43.74 19.48 3.71
CA ASN A 13 -42.37 19.41 3.22
C ASN A 13 -42.33 20.06 1.83
N PRO A 14 -42.36 21.40 1.74
CA PRO A 14 -42.37 22.05 0.44
C PRO A 14 -41.01 21.92 -0.23
N ARG A 15 -41.04 21.64 -1.54
CA ARG A 15 -39.86 21.73 -2.40
C ARG A 15 -39.78 23.12 -2.99
N VAL A 16 -38.72 23.85 -2.66
CA VAL A 16 -38.57 25.26 -3.06
C VAL A 16 -37.38 25.40 -3.97
N ARG A 17 -37.64 25.85 -5.20
CA ARG A 17 -36.61 26.13 -6.19
C ARG A 17 -36.31 27.61 -6.20
N VAL A 18 -35.06 27.98 -5.97
CA VAL A 18 -34.61 29.37 -5.94
C VAL A 18 -33.59 29.61 -7.05
N SER A 19 -33.76 30.72 -7.78
CA SER A 19 -32.81 31.24 -8.75
C SER A 19 -32.52 32.70 -8.40
N CYS A 20 -31.25 33.00 -8.13
CA CYS A 20 -30.81 34.32 -7.66
C CYS A 20 -29.66 34.86 -8.53
N GLY A 21 -29.80 36.06 -9.08
CA GLY A 21 -28.69 36.70 -9.81
C GLY A 21 -27.55 37.19 -8.92
N GLY A 22 -27.80 37.41 -7.62
CA GLY A 22 -26.85 37.95 -6.65
C GLY A 22 -26.56 37.00 -5.48
N ASP A 23 -26.49 37.57 -4.27
CA ASP A 23 -26.30 36.83 -3.02
C ASP A 23 -27.62 36.21 -2.55
N LEU A 24 -27.57 34.97 -2.09
CA LEU A 24 -28.73 34.23 -1.59
C LEU A 24 -28.49 33.83 -0.14
N LEU A 25 -29.33 34.34 0.76
CA LEU A 25 -29.39 33.91 2.15
C LEU A 25 -30.66 33.08 2.36
N VAL A 26 -30.50 31.80 2.70
CA VAL A 26 -31.60 30.90 3.06
C VAL A 26 -31.52 30.54 4.54
N GLU A 27 -32.61 30.74 5.27
CA GLU A 27 -32.71 30.44 6.69
C GLU A 27 -33.94 29.56 7.00
N GLY A 28 -33.73 28.45 7.70
CA GLY A 28 -34.79 27.59 8.18
C GLY A 28 -35.42 28.07 9.49
N TRP A 29 -36.74 28.20 9.54
CA TRP A 29 -37.49 28.62 10.74
C TRP A 29 -38.67 27.69 11.09
N GLU A 30 -39.23 27.88 12.29
CA GLU A 30 -40.32 27.04 12.84
C GLU A 30 -41.69 27.30 12.21
N GLN A 31 -41.84 28.37 11.43
CA GLN A 31 -43.11 28.71 10.81
C GLN A 31 -43.31 27.90 9.53
N ALA A 32 -44.52 27.39 9.32
CA ALA A 32 -44.95 26.78 8.06
C ALA A 32 -45.29 27.85 7.01
N LEU A 33 -44.39 28.83 6.84
CA LEU A 33 -44.55 29.97 5.94
C LEU A 33 -43.25 30.18 5.18
N ILE A 34 -43.34 30.59 3.93
CA ILE A 34 -42.18 30.99 3.13
C ILE A 34 -42.18 32.52 3.04
N GLU A 35 -41.10 33.15 3.49
CA GLU A 35 -40.89 34.60 3.39
C GLU A 35 -39.75 34.88 2.39
N VAL A 36 -40.00 35.72 1.41
CA VAL A 36 -39.02 36.13 0.39
C VAL A 36 -38.87 37.63 0.46
N ASP A 37 -37.65 38.10 0.75
CA ASP A 37 -37.28 39.51 0.78
C ASP A 37 -36.29 39.79 -0.37
N GLY A 38 -36.77 40.47 -1.42
CA GLY A 38 -35.94 40.95 -2.52
C GLY A 38 -35.41 42.34 -2.20
N HIS A 39 -34.11 42.46 -1.91
CA HIS A 39 -33.48 43.72 -1.48
C HIS A 39 -33.34 44.71 -2.64
N GLY A 40 -34.45 45.32 -3.06
CA GLY A 40 -34.50 46.29 -4.17
C GLY A 40 -34.77 45.68 -5.54
N SER A 41 -35.12 44.39 -5.61
CA SER A 41 -35.58 43.71 -6.82
C SER A 41 -36.90 43.01 -6.54
N GLN A 42 -37.86 43.05 -7.48
CA GLN A 42 -39.16 42.43 -7.29
C GLN A 42 -39.03 40.90 -7.43
N PRO A 43 -39.39 40.11 -6.42
CA PRO A 43 -39.37 38.67 -6.53
C PRO A 43 -40.52 38.17 -7.41
N ILE A 44 -40.22 37.25 -8.31
CA ILE A 44 -41.25 36.50 -9.04
C ILE A 44 -41.41 35.17 -8.33
N VAL A 45 -42.57 34.95 -7.72
CA VAL A 45 -42.90 33.70 -7.04
C VAL A 45 -44.04 33.01 -7.78
N GLN A 46 -43.79 31.78 -8.23
CA GLN A 46 -44.79 30.91 -8.86
C GLN A 46 -45.00 29.71 -7.94
N ALA A 47 -46.14 29.69 -7.24
CA ALA A 47 -46.55 28.55 -6.45
C ALA A 47 -47.23 27.52 -7.37
N GLY A 48 -46.54 26.42 -7.65
CA GLY A 48 -47.11 25.24 -8.29
C GLY A 48 -47.54 24.19 -7.27
N PRO A 49 -48.32 23.17 -7.69
CA PRO A 49 -48.80 22.11 -6.80
C PRO A 49 -47.68 21.19 -6.28
N GLU A 50 -46.55 21.09 -6.98
CA GLU A 50 -45.43 20.20 -6.60
C GLU A 50 -44.16 20.94 -6.16
N GLN A 51 -43.96 22.18 -6.61
CA GLN A 51 -42.79 22.99 -6.27
C GLN A 51 -43.13 24.47 -6.30
N ILE A 52 -42.45 25.24 -5.45
CA ILE A 52 -42.54 26.70 -5.41
C ILE A 52 -41.29 27.25 -6.08
N GLU A 53 -41.45 28.00 -7.17
CA GLU A 53 -40.34 28.63 -7.88
C GLU A 53 -40.21 30.09 -7.49
N ILE A 54 -38.99 30.49 -7.12
CA ILE A 54 -38.64 31.87 -6.73
C ILE A 54 -37.51 32.33 -7.65
N ALA A 55 -37.77 33.37 -8.44
CA ALA A 55 -36.78 33.98 -9.34
C ALA A 55 -36.55 35.44 -8.97
N ILE A 56 -35.29 35.82 -8.74
CA ILE A 56 -34.88 37.17 -8.33
C ILE A 56 -33.54 37.51 -9.00
N ASP A 57 -33.45 38.65 -9.68
CA ASP A 57 -32.21 39.07 -10.35
C ASP A 57 -31.17 39.68 -9.40
N GLY A 58 -31.61 40.18 -8.25
CA GLY A 58 -30.78 40.80 -7.21
C GLY A 58 -30.57 39.94 -5.97
N PRO A 59 -29.91 40.47 -4.93
CA PRO A 59 -29.70 39.76 -3.67
C PRO A 59 -31.03 39.54 -2.94
N CYS A 60 -31.17 38.37 -2.32
CA CYS A 60 -32.42 38.00 -1.65
C CYS A 60 -32.19 37.22 -0.35
N THR A 61 -33.18 37.33 0.53
CA THR A 61 -33.28 36.52 1.74
C THR A 61 -34.54 35.69 1.68
N VAL A 62 -34.41 34.38 1.82
CA VAL A 62 -35.51 33.42 1.75
C VAL A 62 -35.58 32.69 3.09
N ARG A 63 -36.71 32.77 3.78
CA ARG A 63 -36.98 31.96 4.96
C ARG A 63 -37.91 30.83 4.61
N LEU A 64 -37.50 29.63 4.98
CA LEU A 64 -38.21 28.40 4.67
C LEU A 64 -38.53 27.63 5.95
N PRO A 65 -39.64 26.88 6.01
CA PRO A 65 -39.84 25.89 7.06
C PRO A 65 -38.64 24.94 7.15
N ARG A 66 -38.20 24.56 8.36
CA ARG A 66 -37.00 23.69 8.52
C ARG A 66 -37.08 22.36 7.78
N THR A 67 -38.28 21.84 7.52
CA THR A 67 -38.51 20.56 6.82
C THR A 67 -38.47 20.67 5.30
N SER A 68 -38.28 21.87 4.75
CA SER A 68 -38.30 22.13 3.30
C SER A 68 -37.11 21.50 2.59
N GLU A 69 -37.33 21.08 1.35
CA GLU A 69 -36.26 20.73 0.42
C GLU A 69 -35.90 21.97 -0.41
N LEU A 70 -34.63 22.35 -0.38
CA LEU A 70 -34.12 23.50 -1.12
C LEU A 70 -33.43 23.02 -2.41
N VAL A 71 -33.84 23.58 -3.54
CA VAL A 71 -33.17 23.43 -4.83
C VAL A 71 -32.71 24.80 -5.33
N GLU A 72 -31.44 25.09 -5.17
CA GLU A 72 -30.80 26.30 -5.69
C GLU A 72 -30.34 26.01 -7.13
N SER A 73 -30.83 26.78 -8.09
CA SER A 73 -30.59 26.53 -9.53
C SER A 73 -29.38 27.28 -10.08
N ALA A 74 -29.25 28.55 -9.71
CA ALA A 74 -28.12 29.38 -10.05
C ALA A 74 -28.06 30.59 -9.12
N ALA A 75 -26.92 30.77 -8.45
CA ALA A 75 -26.60 31.93 -7.64
C ALA A 75 -25.33 32.60 -8.17
N GLY A 76 -25.40 33.89 -8.48
CA GLY A 76 -24.24 34.64 -8.99
C GLY A 76 -23.19 34.97 -7.93
N GLY A 77 -23.62 35.19 -6.68
CA GLY A 77 -22.78 35.65 -5.58
C GLY A 77 -22.55 34.60 -4.49
N LEU A 78 -22.59 35.05 -3.23
CA LEU A 78 -22.49 34.23 -2.02
C LEU A 78 -23.82 33.50 -1.79
N VAL A 79 -23.74 32.20 -1.54
CA VAL A 79 -24.89 31.42 -1.05
C VAL A 79 -24.63 31.03 0.39
N LYS A 80 -25.52 31.44 1.29
CA LYS A 80 -25.56 30.96 2.66
C LYS A 80 -26.86 30.21 2.90
N VAL A 81 -26.78 28.94 3.29
CA VAL A 81 -27.93 28.13 3.69
C VAL A 81 -27.74 27.71 5.14
N SER A 82 -28.70 28.02 5.99
CA SER A 82 -28.65 27.63 7.40
C SER A 82 -29.96 26.99 7.82
N GLN A 83 -29.89 26.01 8.74
CA GLN A 83 -31.04 25.56 9.52
C GLN A 83 -32.13 24.77 8.76
N ILE A 84 -31.78 24.15 7.63
CA ILE A 84 -32.68 23.35 6.79
C ILE A 84 -32.46 21.85 7.02
N ARG A 85 -33.38 21.20 7.74
CA ARG A 85 -33.32 19.74 8.00
C ARG A 85 -33.58 18.90 6.75
N GLY A 86 -34.29 19.43 5.75
CA GLY A 86 -34.50 18.77 4.47
C GLY A 86 -33.24 18.69 3.60
N GLY A 87 -33.37 18.10 2.42
CA GLY A 87 -32.29 18.03 1.45
C GLY A 87 -31.98 19.40 0.85
N VAL A 88 -30.69 19.68 0.66
CA VAL A 88 -30.19 20.89 -0.01
C VAL A 88 -29.48 20.47 -1.29
N GLU A 89 -30.03 20.87 -2.43
CA GLU A 89 -29.44 20.67 -3.75
C GLU A 89 -29.06 22.03 -4.33
N ILE A 90 -27.80 22.18 -4.71
CA ILE A 90 -27.22 23.41 -5.22
C ILE A 90 -26.61 23.11 -6.58
N GLU A 91 -27.21 23.59 -7.66
CA GLU A 91 -26.75 23.28 -9.01
C GLU A 91 -25.48 24.08 -9.38
N ARG A 92 -25.47 25.40 -9.13
CA ARG A 92 -24.35 26.27 -9.50
C ARG A 92 -24.27 27.53 -8.64
N VAL A 93 -23.14 27.70 -7.96
CA VAL A 93 -22.78 28.94 -7.26
C VAL A 93 -21.59 29.60 -7.94
N GLY A 94 -21.72 30.89 -8.28
CA GLY A 94 -20.65 31.71 -8.85
C GLY A 94 -19.60 32.12 -7.81
N GLY A 95 -20.04 32.46 -6.60
CA GLY A 95 -19.18 32.85 -5.48
C GLY A 95 -18.96 31.73 -4.46
N ASP A 96 -18.87 32.13 -3.19
CA ASP A 96 -18.66 31.23 -2.05
C ASP A 96 -19.97 30.56 -1.63
N LEU A 97 -19.84 29.38 -1.03
CA LEU A 97 -20.96 28.60 -0.51
C LEU A 97 -20.72 28.28 0.97
N LEU A 98 -21.65 28.69 1.82
CA LEU A 98 -21.70 28.35 3.24
C LEU A 98 -22.99 27.57 3.51
N VAL A 99 -22.86 26.35 4.04
CA VAL A 99 -24.00 25.53 4.43
C VAL A 99 -23.82 25.06 5.87
N GLU A 100 -24.79 25.36 6.73
CA GLU A 100 -24.72 25.10 8.16
C GLU A 100 -26.01 24.45 8.67
N GLU A 101 -25.91 23.44 9.54
CA GLU A 101 -27.06 22.81 10.21
C GLU A 101 -28.11 22.30 9.20
N THR A 102 -27.68 21.42 8.31
CA THR A 102 -28.53 20.90 7.23
C THR A 102 -28.69 19.38 7.22
N GLY A 103 -29.64 18.87 6.42
CA GLY A 103 -29.80 17.45 6.15
C GLY A 103 -28.70 16.89 5.24
N SER A 104 -29.07 16.35 4.08
CA SER A 104 -28.14 15.94 3.02
C SER A 104 -27.85 17.10 2.08
N VAL A 105 -26.60 17.21 1.61
CA VAL A 105 -26.18 18.30 0.71
C VAL A 105 -25.66 17.74 -0.60
N ARG A 106 -26.20 18.19 -1.72
CA ARG A 106 -25.68 17.94 -3.06
C ARG A 106 -25.26 19.24 -3.73
N ILE A 107 -24.02 19.29 -4.19
CA ILE A 107 -23.44 20.45 -4.87
C ILE A 107 -23.05 20.04 -6.29
N GLY A 108 -23.53 20.78 -7.27
CA GLY A 108 -23.15 20.70 -8.66
C GLY A 108 -21.77 21.32 -8.85
N SER A 109 -21.74 22.66 -8.90
CA SER A 109 -20.52 23.44 -9.08
C SER A 109 -20.48 24.64 -8.14
N ALA A 110 -19.32 24.90 -7.55
CA ALA A 110 -19.06 26.13 -6.79
C ALA A 110 -17.82 26.82 -7.36
N GLY A 111 -17.92 28.13 -7.65
CA GLY A 111 -16.83 28.95 -8.17
C GLY A 111 -15.85 29.42 -7.09
N GLY A 112 -16.34 29.65 -5.88
CA GLY A 112 -15.56 30.08 -4.73
C GLY A 112 -15.24 28.95 -3.73
N ARG A 113 -15.06 29.36 -2.47
CA ARG A 113 -14.84 28.48 -1.32
C ARG A 113 -16.15 27.81 -0.89
N VAL A 114 -16.08 26.55 -0.51
CA VAL A 114 -17.21 25.78 0.02
C VAL A 114 -16.93 25.45 1.48
N ASN A 115 -17.78 25.93 2.38
CA ASN A 115 -17.76 25.60 3.80
C ASN A 115 -19.05 24.89 4.19
N LEU A 116 -18.92 23.67 4.70
CA LEU A 116 -20.03 22.84 5.15
C LEU A 116 -19.83 22.50 6.62
N ALA A 117 -20.83 22.76 7.46
CA ALA A 117 -20.78 22.45 8.87
C ALA A 117 -22.09 21.82 9.36
N ASN A 118 -21.99 20.82 10.23
CA ASN A 118 -23.13 20.20 10.91
C ASN A 118 -24.19 19.66 9.94
N ALA A 119 -23.76 18.91 8.92
CA ALA A 119 -24.69 18.22 8.03
C ALA A 119 -25.03 16.84 8.62
N ALA A 120 -26.31 16.60 8.92
CA ALA A 120 -26.76 15.33 9.47
C ALA A 120 -26.68 14.19 8.44
N GLY A 121 -26.84 14.52 7.15
CA GLY A 121 -26.78 13.58 6.04
C GLY A 121 -25.41 13.51 5.36
N GLY A 122 -25.39 12.88 4.18
CA GLY A 122 -24.21 12.82 3.32
C GLY A 122 -24.01 14.11 2.51
N VAL A 123 -22.77 14.29 2.02
CA VAL A 123 -22.39 15.40 1.15
C VAL A 123 -21.90 14.84 -0.19
N GLU A 124 -22.45 15.34 -1.28
CA GLU A 124 -22.05 14.94 -2.63
C GLU A 124 -21.69 16.15 -3.48
N VAL A 125 -20.43 16.26 -3.92
CA VAL A 125 -19.99 17.24 -4.91
C VAL A 125 -19.87 16.54 -6.26
N THR A 126 -20.89 16.72 -7.10
CA THR A 126 -21.05 15.97 -8.35
C THR A 126 -20.12 16.44 -9.47
N LYS A 127 -19.83 17.75 -9.58
CA LYS A 127 -18.90 18.28 -10.59
C LYS A 127 -17.61 18.79 -9.95
N ARG A 128 -17.54 20.08 -9.60
CA ARG A 128 -16.29 20.72 -9.15
C ARG A 128 -16.54 21.84 -8.16
N ALA A 129 -15.80 21.83 -7.06
CA ALA A 129 -15.54 23.02 -6.24
C ALA A 129 -14.23 23.66 -6.70
N HIS A 130 -14.25 24.90 -7.19
CA HIS A 130 -13.06 25.55 -7.77
C HIS A 130 -12.12 26.10 -6.69
N GLY A 131 -12.66 26.59 -5.58
CA GLY A 131 -11.90 27.03 -4.41
C GLY A 131 -11.60 25.92 -3.42
N ASP A 132 -11.31 26.33 -2.18
CA ASP A 132 -11.11 25.43 -1.04
C ASP A 132 -12.43 24.81 -0.60
N LEU A 133 -12.39 23.58 -0.10
CA LEU A 133 -13.54 22.90 0.48
C LEU A 133 -13.22 22.51 1.92
N THR A 134 -13.98 23.05 2.87
CA THR A 134 -13.95 22.65 4.27
C THR A 134 -15.28 21.97 4.60
N ALA A 135 -15.23 20.76 5.17
CA ALA A 135 -16.42 20.11 5.70
C ALA A 135 -16.18 19.60 7.13
N GLU A 136 -17.01 20.02 8.06
CA GLU A 136 -16.91 19.67 9.48
C GLU A 136 -18.21 19.06 10.01
N GLN A 137 -18.08 18.03 10.86
CA GLN A 137 -19.21 17.35 11.53
C GLN A 137 -20.26 16.86 10.53
N ILE A 138 -19.84 15.95 9.64
CA ILE A 138 -20.72 15.37 8.63
C ILE A 138 -21.12 13.96 9.05
N GLY A 139 -22.41 13.80 9.39
CA GLY A 139 -22.98 12.54 9.88
C GLY A 139 -23.04 11.44 8.82
N GLY A 140 -23.11 11.81 7.53
CA GLY A 140 -23.13 10.88 6.40
C GLY A 140 -21.81 10.81 5.63
N ALA A 141 -21.79 10.03 4.55
CA ALA A 141 -20.61 9.86 3.71
C ALA A 141 -20.40 11.09 2.81
N ILE A 142 -19.14 11.39 2.51
CA ILE A 142 -18.72 12.48 1.63
C ILE A 142 -18.20 11.88 0.32
N SER A 143 -18.79 12.27 -0.81
CA SER A 143 -18.34 11.91 -2.15
C SER A 143 -18.01 13.16 -2.95
N ILE A 144 -16.76 13.32 -3.37
CA ILE A 144 -16.28 14.51 -4.07
C ILE A 144 -15.66 14.12 -5.40
N SER A 145 -16.20 14.66 -6.50
CA SER A 145 -15.66 14.47 -7.84
C SER A 145 -14.35 15.24 -8.06
N GLU A 146 -14.34 16.55 -7.84
CA GLU A 146 -13.14 17.38 -8.03
C GLU A 146 -13.11 18.59 -7.10
N VAL A 147 -11.95 18.86 -6.49
CA VAL A 147 -11.65 20.10 -5.76
C VAL A 147 -10.44 20.79 -6.39
N GLY A 148 -10.58 22.09 -6.67
CA GLY A 148 -9.52 22.94 -7.21
C GLY A 148 -8.55 23.47 -6.14
N GLY A 149 -9.05 23.81 -4.96
CA GLY A 149 -8.26 24.28 -3.82
C GLY A 149 -7.93 23.18 -2.79
N ARG A 150 -7.59 23.62 -1.56
CA ARG A 150 -7.32 22.72 -0.43
C ARG A 150 -8.62 22.05 0.01
N LEU A 151 -8.53 20.76 0.36
CA LEU A 151 -9.63 19.99 0.92
C LEU A 151 -9.35 19.67 2.39
N THR A 152 -10.19 20.15 3.30
CA THR A 152 -10.12 19.81 4.72
C THR A 152 -11.43 19.18 5.17
N LEU A 153 -11.36 17.95 5.66
CA LEU A 153 -12.50 17.17 6.12
C LEU A 153 -12.28 16.77 7.59
N GLN A 154 -13.21 17.12 8.47
CA GLN A 154 -13.08 16.89 9.90
C GLN A 154 -14.35 16.28 10.51
N ASN A 155 -14.18 15.22 11.31
CA ASN A 155 -15.28 14.51 12.00
C ASN A 155 -16.35 14.05 11.01
N VAL A 156 -15.95 13.16 10.11
CA VAL A 156 -16.77 12.68 8.99
C VAL A 156 -16.95 11.18 9.08
N SER A 157 -18.07 10.65 8.58
CA SER A 157 -18.28 9.19 8.64
C SER A 157 -17.40 8.44 7.63
N ALA A 158 -17.49 8.74 6.34
CA ALA A 158 -16.69 8.12 5.29
C ALA A 158 -16.36 9.13 4.20
N VAL A 159 -15.24 8.94 3.53
CA VAL A 159 -14.71 9.88 2.54
C VAL A 159 -14.34 9.17 1.24
N ARG A 160 -14.82 9.71 0.12
CA ARG A 160 -14.35 9.37 -1.21
C ARG A 160 -14.08 10.63 -2.03
N VAL A 161 -12.84 10.82 -2.45
CA VAL A 161 -12.40 11.95 -3.27
C VAL A 161 -11.80 11.40 -4.55
N ARG A 162 -12.37 11.75 -5.71
CA ARG A 162 -11.83 11.27 -7.01
C ARG A 162 -10.62 12.10 -7.45
N ARG A 163 -10.65 13.41 -7.22
CA ARG A 163 -9.54 14.29 -7.57
C ARG A 163 -9.46 15.53 -6.67
N ALA A 164 -8.29 15.78 -6.10
CA ALA A 164 -7.93 17.05 -5.48
C ALA A 164 -6.73 17.64 -6.20
N ARG A 165 -6.79 18.93 -6.55
CA ARG A 165 -5.68 19.64 -7.22
C ARG A 165 -4.65 20.24 -6.27
N ALA A 166 -4.95 20.28 -4.98
CA ALA A 166 -4.05 20.75 -3.94
C ALA A 166 -3.95 19.71 -2.81
N ASP A 167 -3.65 20.17 -1.59
CA ASP A 167 -3.51 19.33 -0.41
C ASP A 167 -4.87 18.81 0.09
N VAL A 168 -4.85 17.61 0.67
CA VAL A 168 -6.01 16.93 1.25
C VAL A 168 -5.72 16.56 2.70
N ASP A 169 -6.50 17.11 3.61
CA ASP A 169 -6.42 16.87 5.05
C ASP A 169 -7.72 16.19 5.49
N VAL A 170 -7.62 14.96 6.03
CA VAL A 170 -8.76 14.20 6.58
C VAL A 170 -8.49 13.89 8.05
N LEU A 171 -9.30 14.47 8.93
CA LEU A 171 -9.15 14.41 10.38
C LEU A 171 -10.38 13.72 10.97
N ASN A 172 -10.17 12.60 11.65
CA ASN A 172 -11.22 11.80 12.28
C ASN A 172 -12.30 11.33 11.28
N ALA A 173 -11.97 10.27 10.55
CA ALA A 173 -12.93 9.56 9.72
C ALA A 173 -13.43 8.30 10.45
N GLY A 174 -14.73 8.21 10.75
CA GLY A 174 -15.34 7.07 11.45
C GLY A 174 -15.42 5.77 10.62
N GLY A 175 -15.04 5.84 9.36
CA GLY A 175 -15.14 4.78 8.36
C GLY A 175 -14.01 4.86 7.36
N ASN A 176 -14.25 4.47 6.11
CA ASN A 176 -13.20 4.42 5.09
C ASN A 176 -12.87 5.80 4.53
N ALA A 177 -11.59 6.05 4.24
CA ALA A 177 -11.11 7.27 3.60
C ALA A 177 -10.36 6.92 2.30
N VAL A 178 -10.90 7.36 1.16
CA VAL A 178 -10.36 7.06 -0.17
C VAL A 178 -10.10 8.33 -0.95
N VAL A 179 -8.87 8.51 -1.43
CA VAL A 179 -8.47 9.59 -2.34
C VAL A 179 -7.84 8.98 -3.59
N ASP A 180 -8.54 9.01 -4.73
CA ASP A 180 -8.06 8.39 -5.97
C ASP A 180 -6.86 9.17 -6.55
N ARG A 181 -6.89 10.51 -6.51
CA ARG A 181 -5.79 11.38 -6.96
C ARG A 181 -5.71 12.67 -6.16
N ALA A 182 -4.52 13.01 -5.71
CA ALA A 182 -4.15 14.31 -5.14
C ALA A 182 -2.91 14.86 -5.87
N ASP A 183 -3.02 16.07 -6.41
CA ASP A 183 -1.90 16.78 -7.01
C ASP A 183 -1.04 17.51 -5.94
N GLY A 184 -1.49 17.55 -4.67
CA GLY A 184 -0.74 18.02 -3.51
C GLY A 184 -0.35 16.90 -2.52
N SER A 185 -0.16 17.28 -1.25
CA SER A 185 0.10 16.36 -0.13
C SER A 185 -1.21 15.80 0.45
N VAL A 186 -1.16 14.60 1.04
CA VAL A 186 -2.31 13.97 1.67
C VAL A 186 -1.97 13.65 3.12
N GLU A 187 -2.79 14.13 4.05
CA GLU A 187 -2.68 13.82 5.47
C GLU A 187 -3.99 13.20 5.98
N PHE A 188 -3.91 11.96 6.47
CA PHE A 188 -5.02 11.34 7.21
C PHE A 188 -4.61 11.15 8.67
N ILE A 189 -5.46 11.61 9.58
CA ILE A 189 -5.29 11.44 11.02
C ILE A 189 -6.56 10.80 11.58
N ASN A 190 -6.39 9.68 12.29
CA ASN A 190 -7.47 8.91 12.90
C ASN A 190 -8.53 8.45 11.90
N VAL A 191 -8.30 7.29 11.28
CA VAL A 191 -9.26 6.66 10.37
C VAL A 191 -9.65 5.30 10.97
N ASP A 192 -10.91 5.15 11.35
CA ASP A 192 -11.40 3.92 11.98
C ASP A 192 -11.54 2.77 10.97
N GLY A 193 -11.77 3.09 9.69
CA GLY A 193 -11.84 2.12 8.60
C GLY A 193 -10.52 1.94 7.82
N ALA A 194 -10.64 1.55 6.56
CA ALA A 194 -9.52 1.44 5.62
C ALA A 194 -9.18 2.81 5.00
N ALA A 195 -7.89 3.02 4.71
CA ALA A 195 -7.40 4.19 4.01
C ALA A 195 -6.82 3.80 2.65
N ALA A 196 -7.23 4.48 1.58
CA ALA A 196 -6.68 4.26 0.26
C ALA A 196 -6.28 5.57 -0.42
N VAL A 197 -5.05 5.65 -0.91
CA VAL A 197 -4.52 6.78 -1.68
C VAL A 197 -4.02 6.24 -3.02
N GLY A 198 -4.72 6.57 -4.12
CA GLY A 198 -4.32 6.13 -5.45
C GLY A 198 -3.01 6.82 -5.86
N LYS A 199 -3.09 8.06 -6.34
CA LYS A 199 -1.90 8.82 -6.75
C LYS A 199 -1.78 10.12 -5.96
N ALA A 200 -0.66 10.32 -5.28
CA ALA A 200 -0.29 11.56 -4.63
C ALA A 200 1.00 12.13 -5.24
N MET A 201 0.97 13.39 -5.67
CA MET A 201 2.17 14.08 -6.19
C MET A 201 3.06 14.62 -5.07
N GLY A 202 2.49 14.90 -3.89
CA GLY A 202 3.20 15.39 -2.70
C GLY A 202 3.56 14.30 -1.69
N ARG A 203 3.74 14.71 -0.43
CA ARG A 203 3.94 13.82 0.72
C ARG A 203 2.63 13.15 1.10
N VAL A 204 2.69 11.90 1.55
CA VAL A 204 1.55 11.21 2.16
C VAL A 204 1.88 10.89 3.62
N SER A 205 1.03 11.33 4.54
CA SER A 205 1.16 11.10 5.98
C SER A 205 -0.12 10.44 6.49
N LEU A 206 -0.03 9.19 6.95
CA LEU A 206 -1.16 8.45 7.50
C LEU A 206 -0.85 8.09 8.95
N ARG A 207 -1.66 8.61 9.87
CA ARG A 207 -1.51 8.39 11.32
C ARG A 207 -2.79 7.85 11.93
N GLY A 208 -2.68 6.75 12.70
CA GLY A 208 -3.81 6.20 13.45
C GLY A 208 -4.89 5.60 12.55
N VAL A 209 -4.49 4.79 11.56
CA VAL A 209 -5.43 4.09 10.67
C VAL A 209 -5.66 2.69 11.19
N ARG A 210 -6.87 2.38 11.66
CA ARG A 210 -7.18 1.06 12.25
C ARG A 210 -7.30 -0.05 11.21
N GLY A 211 -7.84 0.27 10.03
CA GLY A 211 -8.00 -0.67 8.93
C GLY A 211 -6.75 -0.83 8.06
N LYS A 212 -6.94 -1.43 6.88
CA LYS A 212 -5.89 -1.61 5.87
C LYS A 212 -5.59 -0.28 5.17
N VAL A 213 -4.30 -0.05 4.93
CA VAL A 213 -3.76 1.05 4.15
C VAL A 213 -3.36 0.55 2.77
N ALA A 214 -3.84 1.21 1.72
CA ALA A 214 -3.43 0.97 0.34
C ALA A 214 -2.92 2.27 -0.29
N CYS A 215 -1.70 2.25 -0.84
CA CYS A 215 -1.15 3.38 -1.58
C CYS A 215 -0.60 2.93 -2.94
N ASP A 216 -1.07 3.48 -4.05
CA ASP A 216 -0.54 3.08 -5.37
C ASP A 216 0.74 3.83 -5.69
N GLN A 217 0.69 5.15 -5.79
CA GLN A 217 1.86 5.95 -6.14
C GLN A 217 1.96 7.20 -5.28
N VAL A 218 3.09 7.30 -4.58
CA VAL A 218 3.48 8.47 -3.80
C VAL A 218 4.76 9.05 -4.42
N ASN A 219 4.68 10.27 -4.96
CA ASN A 219 5.86 10.92 -5.54
C ASN A 219 6.76 11.58 -4.49
N GLY A 220 6.20 12.00 -3.35
CA GLY A 220 6.97 12.52 -2.23
C GLY A 220 7.41 11.43 -1.24
N GLU A 221 7.53 11.83 0.01
CA GLU A 221 7.77 10.95 1.16
C GLU A 221 6.45 10.28 1.61
N LEU A 222 6.53 9.02 2.03
CA LEU A 222 5.43 8.30 2.65
C LEU A 222 5.73 8.07 4.14
N ARG A 223 4.88 8.59 5.02
CA ARG A 223 4.91 8.35 6.46
C ARG A 223 3.69 7.57 6.89
N LEU A 224 3.92 6.44 7.55
CA LEU A 224 2.90 5.60 8.16
C LEU A 224 3.20 5.52 9.65
N ALA A 225 2.23 5.86 10.50
CA ALA A 225 2.36 5.76 11.95
C ALA A 225 1.10 5.16 12.55
N GLU A 226 1.24 4.11 13.38
CA GLU A 226 0.10 3.46 14.05
C GLU A 226 -0.98 2.99 13.06
N VAL A 227 -0.56 2.26 12.03
CA VAL A 227 -1.46 1.76 10.97
C VAL A 227 -1.69 0.26 11.08
N GLY A 228 -2.77 -0.24 10.47
CA GLY A 228 -3.05 -1.67 10.34
C GLY A 228 -2.09 -2.40 9.39
N GLU A 229 -2.64 -3.14 8.43
CA GLU A 229 -1.85 -3.70 7.32
C GLU A 229 -1.58 -2.62 6.27
N ALA A 230 -0.37 -2.57 5.70
CA ALA A 230 0.00 -1.57 4.71
C ALA A 230 0.48 -2.22 3.40
N ALA A 231 -0.19 -1.86 2.30
CA ALA A 231 0.16 -2.26 0.95
C ALA A 231 0.48 -1.04 0.10
N VAL A 232 1.75 -0.90 -0.28
CA VAL A 232 2.25 0.25 -1.03
C VAL A 232 2.83 -0.24 -2.35
N SER A 233 2.47 0.39 -3.47
CA SER A 233 3.04 0.00 -4.76
C SER A 233 4.34 0.74 -5.04
N ARG A 234 4.32 2.07 -5.10
CA ARG A 234 5.50 2.85 -5.45
C ARG A 234 5.64 4.11 -4.60
N VAL A 235 6.83 4.30 -4.03
CA VAL A 235 7.25 5.54 -3.37
C VAL A 235 8.48 6.07 -4.11
N MET A 236 8.40 7.29 -4.64
CA MET A 236 9.53 7.92 -5.33
C MET A 236 10.49 8.63 -4.36
N GLY A 237 10.02 9.02 -3.17
CA GLY A 237 10.84 9.53 -2.08
C GLY A 237 11.17 8.48 -1.03
N ASP A 238 11.30 8.93 0.22
CA ASP A 238 11.59 8.09 1.38
C ASP A 238 10.31 7.43 1.95
N LEU A 239 10.48 6.24 2.52
CA LEU A 239 9.44 5.49 3.21
C LEU A 239 9.78 5.42 4.70
N SER A 240 8.91 5.96 5.54
CA SER A 240 8.99 5.81 7.00
C SER A 240 7.73 5.11 7.49
N ALA A 241 7.87 3.96 8.15
CA ALA A 241 6.75 3.28 8.78
C ALA A 241 7.06 2.96 10.25
N GLU A 242 6.16 3.33 11.13
CA GLU A 242 6.30 3.16 12.58
C GLU A 242 5.04 2.51 13.16
N SER A 243 5.22 1.46 13.95
CA SER A 243 4.15 0.71 14.64
C SER A 243 3.05 0.23 13.69
N VAL A 244 3.44 -0.56 12.68
CA VAL A 244 2.53 -1.21 11.73
C VAL A 244 2.04 -2.51 12.37
N ARG A 245 0.74 -2.63 12.69
CA ARG A 245 0.21 -3.81 13.39
C ARG A 245 0.21 -5.07 12.52
N GLY A 246 0.04 -4.91 11.21
CA GLY A 246 -0.04 -6.00 10.24
C GLY A 246 1.25 -6.20 9.43
N ALA A 247 1.10 -6.85 8.27
CA ALA A 247 2.18 -6.95 7.29
C ALA A 247 2.39 -5.60 6.56
N LEU A 248 3.63 -5.36 6.15
CA LEU A 248 3.99 -4.23 5.29
C LEU A 248 4.55 -4.76 3.97
N SER A 249 3.87 -4.43 2.88
CA SER A 249 4.37 -4.69 1.53
C SER A 249 4.61 -3.37 0.80
N CYS A 250 5.79 -3.24 0.18
CA CYS A 250 6.12 -2.12 -0.72
C CYS A 250 6.78 -2.66 -1.98
N ARG A 251 6.20 -2.47 -3.17
CA ARG A 251 6.84 -2.99 -4.40
C ARG A 251 8.13 -2.24 -4.74
N LYS A 252 8.14 -0.92 -4.62
CA LYS A 252 9.34 -0.11 -4.90
C LYS A 252 9.37 1.17 -4.06
N ALA A 253 10.49 1.40 -3.38
CA ALA A 253 10.84 2.68 -2.76
C ALA A 253 12.15 3.18 -3.38
N ASN A 254 12.16 4.36 -4.00
CA ASN A 254 13.39 4.86 -4.63
C ASN A 254 14.34 5.53 -3.61
N GLY A 255 13.82 6.06 -2.51
CA GLY A 255 14.60 6.68 -1.44
C GLY A 255 15.06 5.69 -0.36
N ARG A 256 15.30 6.22 0.84
CA ARG A 256 15.58 5.45 2.06
C ARG A 256 14.29 4.86 2.63
N ALA A 257 14.37 3.65 3.16
CA ALA A 257 13.29 3.01 3.89
C ALA A 257 13.66 2.82 5.37
N THR A 258 12.88 3.39 6.28
CA THR A 258 13.03 3.24 7.74
C THR A 258 11.77 2.62 8.30
N LEU A 259 11.87 1.40 8.82
CA LEU A 259 10.76 0.62 9.34
C LEU A 259 10.99 0.32 10.82
N ARG A 260 10.04 0.68 11.66
CA ARG A 260 10.08 0.47 13.11
C ARG A 260 8.82 -0.24 13.58
N GLU A 261 8.99 -1.29 14.37
CA GLU A 261 7.90 -2.04 15.00
C GLU A 261 6.83 -2.52 14.00
N VAL A 262 7.20 -3.43 13.10
CA VAL A 262 6.24 -4.08 12.20
C VAL A 262 5.82 -5.42 12.80
N GLY A 263 4.54 -5.56 13.15
CA GLY A 263 3.99 -6.77 13.77
C GLY A 263 3.93 -7.98 12.84
N GLY A 264 3.76 -7.76 11.53
CA GLY A 264 3.72 -8.82 10.51
C GLY A 264 5.01 -8.96 9.70
N SER A 265 4.91 -9.64 8.55
CA SER A 265 6.01 -9.78 7.59
C SER A 265 6.27 -8.49 6.80
N ILE A 266 7.54 -8.26 6.45
CA ILE A 266 7.96 -7.14 5.61
C ILE A 266 8.37 -7.68 4.23
N SER A 267 7.77 -7.14 3.16
CA SER A 267 8.15 -7.44 1.78
C SER A 267 8.43 -6.15 1.02
N LEU A 268 9.70 -5.90 0.69
CA LEU A 268 10.15 -4.75 -0.08
C LEU A 268 10.75 -5.22 -1.41
N GLY A 269 10.07 -4.97 -2.53
CA GLY A 269 10.52 -5.42 -3.85
C GLY A 269 11.83 -4.75 -4.31
N GLY A 270 12.08 -3.51 -3.87
CA GLY A 270 13.32 -2.79 -4.08
C GLY A 270 13.36 -1.45 -3.38
N VAL A 271 14.47 -1.16 -2.71
CA VAL A 271 14.80 0.10 -2.04
C VAL A 271 16.01 0.70 -2.76
N GLY A 272 15.91 1.93 -3.25
CA GLY A 272 17.01 2.59 -3.98
C GLY A 272 18.11 3.10 -3.07
N GLY A 273 17.76 3.60 -1.88
CA GLY A 273 18.69 4.09 -0.85
C GLY A 273 19.07 3.02 0.17
N ASP A 274 19.18 3.43 1.44
CA ASP A 274 19.44 2.54 2.57
C ASP A 274 18.13 1.95 3.14
N LEU A 275 18.22 0.79 3.79
CA LEU A 275 17.11 0.18 4.50
C LEU A 275 17.47 0.00 5.97
N VAL A 276 16.64 0.51 6.86
CA VAL A 276 16.73 0.27 8.31
C VAL A 276 15.44 -0.39 8.77
N VAL A 277 15.56 -1.54 9.43
CA VAL A 277 14.44 -2.25 10.06
C VAL A 277 14.77 -2.50 11.52
N GLU A 278 13.95 -1.95 12.41
CA GLU A 278 14.07 -2.10 13.86
C GLU A 278 12.77 -2.72 14.41
N GLY A 279 12.79 -4.00 14.79
CA GLY A 279 11.61 -4.69 15.30
C GLY A 279 10.70 -5.20 14.18
N CYS A 280 10.79 -6.49 13.87
CA CYS A 280 9.87 -7.17 12.97
C CYS A 280 9.40 -8.51 13.56
N GLY A 281 8.08 -8.69 13.65
CA GLY A 281 7.44 -9.89 14.19
C GLY A 281 7.31 -11.05 13.21
N GLY A 282 7.60 -10.85 11.92
CA GLY A 282 7.48 -11.85 10.87
C GLY A 282 8.69 -11.91 9.92
N SER A 283 8.55 -12.64 8.82
CA SER A 283 9.64 -12.79 7.84
C SER A 283 9.92 -11.48 7.08
N ILE A 284 11.18 -11.28 6.69
CA ILE A 284 11.65 -10.11 5.95
C ILE A 284 12.18 -10.55 4.59
N SER A 285 11.66 -9.94 3.53
CA SER A 285 12.20 -10.04 2.17
C SER A 285 12.46 -8.63 1.65
N ALA A 286 13.71 -8.26 1.39
CA ALA A 286 14.03 -6.93 0.88
C ALA A 286 15.24 -6.90 -0.04
N LYS A 287 15.17 -6.06 -1.09
CA LYS A 287 16.31 -5.72 -1.94
C LYS A 287 16.65 -4.25 -1.79
N CYS A 288 17.93 -3.93 -1.65
CA CYS A 288 18.41 -2.59 -1.31
C CYS A 288 19.62 -2.24 -2.19
N GLY A 289 19.62 -1.04 -2.78
CA GLY A 289 20.77 -0.51 -3.53
C GLY A 289 21.91 -0.04 -2.61
N GLY A 290 21.57 0.50 -1.44
CA GLY A 290 22.50 0.98 -0.43
C GLY A 290 22.83 -0.08 0.63
N SER A 291 22.97 0.38 1.88
CA SER A 291 23.26 -0.48 3.03
C SER A 291 21.98 -0.90 3.75
N VAL A 292 22.04 -2.04 4.44
CA VAL A 292 20.91 -2.60 5.20
C VAL A 292 21.28 -2.71 6.67
N GLY A 293 20.47 -2.13 7.55
CA GLY A 293 20.53 -2.32 8.99
C GLY A 293 19.30 -3.06 9.48
N LEU A 294 19.50 -4.22 10.11
CA LEU A 294 18.45 -5.01 10.73
C LEU A 294 18.73 -5.11 12.23
N ALA A 295 17.74 -4.80 13.06
CA ALA A 295 17.79 -4.99 14.50
C ALA A 295 16.48 -5.62 14.98
N THR A 296 16.57 -6.59 15.90
CA THR A 296 15.40 -7.19 16.56
C THR A 296 14.42 -7.78 15.53
N VAL A 297 14.94 -8.68 14.69
CA VAL A 297 14.18 -9.31 13.60
C VAL A 297 13.92 -10.79 13.93
N ARG A 298 12.67 -11.22 13.78
CA ARG A 298 12.25 -12.61 14.00
C ARG A 298 11.96 -13.32 12.69
N GLY A 299 12.01 -14.65 12.70
CA GLY A 299 11.67 -15.46 11.52
C GLY A 299 12.69 -15.40 10.39
N ASN A 300 12.25 -15.70 9.16
CA ASN A 300 13.14 -15.84 8.01
C ASN A 300 13.52 -14.48 7.42
N VAL A 301 14.81 -14.28 7.17
CA VAL A 301 15.34 -13.03 6.62
C VAL A 301 16.00 -13.31 5.29
N ASN A 302 15.53 -12.67 4.23
CA ASN A 302 16.14 -12.69 2.90
C ASN A 302 16.41 -11.25 2.46
N VAL A 303 17.65 -10.81 2.57
CA VAL A 303 18.04 -9.44 2.20
C VAL A 303 19.23 -9.42 1.25
N ALA A 304 19.14 -8.58 0.24
CA ALA A 304 20.23 -8.29 -0.68
C ALA A 304 20.53 -6.79 -0.69
N ALA A 305 21.78 -6.43 -0.44
CA ALA A 305 22.28 -5.07 -0.39
C ALA A 305 23.40 -4.84 -1.40
N GLY A 306 23.39 -3.71 -2.09
CA GLY A 306 24.53 -3.25 -2.90
C GLY A 306 25.73 -2.82 -2.03
N GLY A 307 25.45 -2.30 -0.84
CA GLY A 307 26.43 -1.88 0.16
C GLY A 307 26.69 -2.92 1.25
N ASP A 308 26.74 -2.47 2.50
CA ASP A 308 27.01 -3.30 3.68
C ASP A 308 25.70 -3.80 4.31
N VAL A 309 25.76 -4.93 5.00
CA VAL A 309 24.62 -5.47 5.78
C VAL A 309 25.04 -5.57 7.24
N ARG A 310 24.36 -4.85 8.12
CA ARG A 310 24.45 -5.03 9.58
C ARG A 310 23.19 -5.71 10.08
N CYS A 311 23.33 -6.82 10.79
CA CYS A 311 22.21 -7.56 11.34
C CYS A 311 22.47 -7.87 12.82
N ARG A 312 21.59 -7.40 13.69
CA ARG A 312 21.56 -7.72 15.12
C ARG A 312 20.39 -8.65 15.41
N LEU A 313 20.70 -9.79 15.99
CA LEU A 313 19.74 -10.84 16.36
C LEU A 313 19.33 -10.70 17.83
N ASP A 314 18.06 -10.99 18.13
CA ASP A 314 17.56 -11.08 19.51
C ASP A 314 18.01 -12.38 20.19
N GLU A 315 17.97 -12.39 21.52
CA GLU A 315 18.27 -13.58 22.33
C GLU A 315 17.26 -14.71 22.05
N GLY A 316 17.75 -15.82 21.49
CA GLY A 316 16.93 -17.00 21.17
C GLY A 316 16.55 -17.12 19.69
N ASP A 317 16.66 -16.03 18.92
CA ASP A 317 16.58 -16.09 17.47
C ASP A 317 17.90 -16.56 16.88
N GLY A 318 17.81 -17.49 15.94
CA GLY A 318 18.96 -18.16 15.37
C GLY A 318 18.55 -19.25 14.39
N GLY A 319 19.54 -19.86 13.76
CA GLY A 319 19.34 -20.92 12.79
C GLY A 319 20.43 -20.91 11.74
N SER A 320 20.08 -21.23 10.50
CA SER A 320 21.03 -21.35 9.41
C SER A 320 21.28 -20.00 8.76
N PHE A 321 22.54 -19.57 8.72
CA PHE A 321 22.98 -18.35 8.04
C PHE A 321 23.70 -18.70 6.76
N LYS A 322 23.29 -18.07 5.66
CA LYS A 322 23.97 -18.04 4.38
C LYS A 322 24.30 -16.58 4.07
N ALA A 323 25.56 -16.22 4.27
CA ALA A 323 26.05 -14.88 4.00
C ALA A 323 26.96 -14.89 2.77
N VAL A 324 26.73 -13.98 1.82
CA VAL A 324 27.61 -13.74 0.68
C VAL A 324 28.09 -12.30 0.76
N CYS A 325 29.40 -12.11 0.91
CA CYS A 325 30.00 -10.79 1.03
C CYS A 325 31.11 -10.56 0.00
N GLY A 326 31.12 -9.37 -0.62
CA GLY A 326 32.17 -8.92 -1.53
C GLY A 326 33.42 -8.41 -0.82
N GLY A 327 33.28 -7.92 0.42
CA GLY A 327 34.34 -7.43 1.30
C GLY A 327 34.75 -8.47 2.34
N GLY A 328 34.09 -8.48 3.50
CA GLY A 328 34.36 -9.42 4.59
C GLY A 328 33.11 -9.74 5.42
N LEU A 329 33.17 -10.82 6.20
CA LEU A 329 32.14 -11.18 7.16
C LEU A 329 32.72 -11.04 8.57
N THR A 330 32.11 -10.19 9.39
CA THR A 330 32.40 -10.08 10.82
C THR A 330 31.20 -10.61 11.58
N VAL A 331 31.43 -11.55 12.49
CA VAL A 331 30.41 -12.12 13.37
C VAL A 331 30.84 -11.90 14.81
N GLU A 332 30.04 -11.17 15.57
CA GLU A 332 30.23 -10.90 16.99
C GLU A 332 29.19 -11.67 17.80
N GLY A 333 29.63 -12.47 18.77
CA GLY A 333 28.78 -13.24 19.66
C GLY A 333 29.34 -13.28 21.08
N GLY A 334 28.73 -12.55 22.01
CA GLY A 334 29.23 -12.41 23.38
C GLY A 334 30.67 -11.86 23.41
N ALA A 335 31.64 -12.65 23.89
CA ALA A 335 33.06 -12.29 23.92
C ALA A 335 33.86 -12.75 22.69
N THR A 336 33.22 -13.40 21.72
CA THR A 336 33.88 -13.97 20.53
C THR A 336 33.61 -13.11 19.30
N MET A 337 34.67 -12.74 18.59
CA MET A 337 34.61 -12.06 17.30
C MET A 337 35.27 -12.95 16.25
N VAL A 338 34.58 -13.21 15.15
CA VAL A 338 35.11 -13.98 14.03
C VAL A 338 35.05 -13.13 12.77
N ALA A 339 36.21 -12.85 12.20
CA ALA A 339 36.34 -12.17 10.92
C ALA A 339 36.74 -13.17 9.83
N ARG A 340 36.07 -13.11 8.68
CA ARG A 340 36.37 -13.89 7.49
C ARG A 340 36.50 -12.99 6.26
N GLY A 341 37.31 -13.42 5.30
CA GLY A 341 37.48 -12.73 4.02
C GLY A 341 36.23 -12.83 3.10
N PRO A 342 36.33 -12.31 1.87
CA PRO A 342 35.20 -12.30 0.92
C PRO A 342 34.82 -13.72 0.49
N GLY A 343 33.53 -13.94 0.22
CA GLY A 343 33.03 -15.22 -0.27
C GLY A 343 31.65 -15.59 0.27
N ALA A 344 31.23 -16.82 -0.04
CA ALA A 344 30.04 -17.42 0.52
C ALA A 344 30.40 -18.15 1.82
N HIS A 345 29.70 -17.80 2.89
CA HIS A 345 29.88 -18.36 4.22
C HIS A 345 28.56 -18.94 4.68
N THR A 346 28.58 -20.23 5.04
CA THR A 346 27.48 -20.88 5.73
C THR A 346 27.91 -21.21 7.15
N PHE A 347 27.06 -20.87 8.11
CA PHE A 347 27.28 -21.18 9.52
C PHE A 347 25.93 -21.23 10.24
N ARG A 348 25.94 -21.76 11.46
CA ARG A 348 24.77 -21.77 12.33
C ARG A 348 25.07 -20.87 13.52
N ALA A 349 24.13 -19.99 13.86
CA ALA A 349 24.24 -19.16 15.06
C ALA A 349 22.91 -19.21 15.83
N GLY A 350 22.98 -19.37 17.15
CA GLY A 350 21.80 -19.56 18.00
C GLY A 350 21.12 -20.93 17.87
N ALA A 351 20.08 -21.14 18.67
CA ALA A 351 19.34 -22.41 18.75
C ALA A 351 18.05 -22.44 17.91
N GLY A 352 17.68 -21.32 17.27
CA GLY A 352 16.44 -21.22 16.51
C GLY A 352 16.42 -22.02 15.20
N LYS A 353 15.25 -22.01 14.55
CA LYS A 353 14.96 -22.68 13.26
C LYS A 353 14.87 -21.72 12.08
N SER A 354 15.20 -20.44 12.28
CA SER A 354 15.05 -19.40 11.27
C SER A 354 16.15 -19.46 10.22
N SER A 355 15.82 -19.20 8.97
CA SER A 355 16.80 -19.13 7.87
C SER A 355 17.14 -17.68 7.54
N TYR A 356 18.43 -17.37 7.48
CA TYR A 356 18.95 -16.04 7.15
C TYR A 356 19.79 -16.11 5.88
N SER A 357 19.32 -15.46 4.82
CA SER A 357 20.02 -15.27 3.56
C SER A 357 20.40 -13.80 3.44
N LEU A 358 21.70 -13.52 3.60
CA LEU A 358 22.25 -12.16 3.59
C LEU A 358 23.22 -12.02 2.42
N VAL A 359 22.93 -11.12 1.48
CA VAL A 359 23.82 -10.83 0.36
C VAL A 359 24.25 -9.37 0.46
N ALA A 360 25.56 -9.12 0.46
CA ALA A 360 26.14 -7.79 0.52
C ALA A 360 27.20 -7.62 -0.58
N GLY A 361 27.11 -6.54 -1.35
CA GLY A 361 28.20 -6.11 -2.24
C GLY A 361 29.46 -5.71 -1.45
N GLY A 362 29.28 -5.19 -0.23
CA GLY A 362 30.31 -4.83 0.72
C GLY A 362 30.54 -5.91 1.80
N SER A 363 30.53 -5.49 3.06
CA SER A 363 30.76 -6.33 4.24
C SER A 363 29.47 -6.69 4.95
N VAL A 364 29.46 -7.85 5.60
CA VAL A 364 28.36 -8.30 6.45
C VAL A 364 28.85 -8.27 7.90
N HIS A 365 28.16 -7.52 8.76
CA HIS A 365 28.37 -7.50 10.20
C HIS A 365 27.17 -8.14 10.90
N LEU A 366 27.40 -9.25 11.59
CA LEU A 366 26.39 -9.96 12.35
C LEU A 366 26.68 -9.84 13.83
N GLU A 367 25.75 -9.26 14.60
CA GLU A 367 25.77 -9.22 16.06
C GLU A 367 24.75 -10.24 16.61
N SER A 368 25.20 -11.17 17.43
CA SER A 368 24.34 -12.17 18.08
C SER A 368 24.53 -12.15 19.60
N GLY A 369 23.45 -12.20 20.37
CA GLY A 369 23.49 -12.35 21.82
C GLY A 369 23.88 -13.76 22.32
N GLY A 370 24.04 -14.75 21.42
CA GLY A 370 24.26 -16.15 21.77
C GLY A 370 25.67 -16.70 21.48
N ILE A 371 25.98 -17.85 22.09
CA ILE A 371 27.24 -18.59 21.87
C ILE A 371 27.33 -19.04 20.41
N LEU A 372 28.39 -18.61 19.72
CA LEU A 372 28.78 -19.08 18.39
C LEU A 372 29.26 -20.54 18.45
N LYS A 373 28.36 -21.53 18.37
CA LYS A 373 28.74 -22.94 18.18
C LYS A 373 29.02 -23.23 16.70
N GLY A 374 30.18 -23.80 16.40
CA GLY A 374 30.61 -24.14 15.04
C GLY A 374 31.53 -23.13 14.36
N LEU A 375 31.97 -22.09 15.09
CA LEU A 375 33.03 -21.18 14.65
C LEU A 375 34.37 -21.43 15.35
N GLY A 376 34.38 -22.22 16.43
CA GLY A 376 35.56 -22.84 17.01
C GLY A 376 35.46 -24.35 16.84
N ASP A 377 36.36 -24.91 16.03
CA ASP A 377 37.06 -26.18 16.19
C ASP A 377 37.68 -26.57 14.83
N GLU A 378 38.88 -27.14 14.89
CA GLU A 378 39.85 -27.35 13.82
C GLU A 378 39.41 -28.25 12.64
N GLU A 379 38.12 -28.42 12.38
CA GLU A 379 37.59 -29.14 11.20
C GLU A 379 37.50 -28.28 9.94
N GLY A 380 37.53 -26.95 10.08
CA GLY A 380 37.61 -26.01 8.95
C GLY A 380 38.91 -26.12 8.13
N VAL A 381 39.97 -26.71 8.69
CA VAL A 381 41.27 -26.84 8.01
C VAL A 381 41.39 -28.15 7.21
N ARG A 382 40.56 -29.17 7.49
CA ARG A 382 40.47 -30.37 6.64
C ARG A 382 39.50 -30.19 5.47
N GLY A 383 38.42 -29.43 5.67
CA GLY A 383 37.59 -28.91 4.57
C GLY A 383 38.37 -27.98 3.64
N ALA A 384 39.28 -27.16 4.18
CA ALA A 384 40.13 -26.26 3.39
C ALA A 384 41.13 -26.96 2.44
N ARG A 385 41.49 -28.24 2.66
CA ARG A 385 42.36 -28.97 1.73
C ARG A 385 41.60 -29.68 0.60
N HIS A 386 40.33 -30.04 0.81
CA HIS A 386 39.47 -30.60 -0.25
C HIS A 386 38.71 -29.51 -1.02
N ALA A 387 38.31 -28.42 -0.36
CA ALA A 387 37.79 -27.22 -1.00
C ALA A 387 38.88 -26.49 -1.82
N ALA A 388 40.18 -26.60 -1.47
CA ALA A 388 41.28 -26.06 -2.27
C ALA A 388 41.44 -26.69 -3.67
N ARG A 389 40.78 -27.83 -3.95
CA ARG A 389 40.75 -28.44 -5.29
C ARG A 389 39.53 -27.99 -6.11
N ALA A 390 38.40 -27.71 -5.46
CA ALA A 390 37.23 -27.07 -6.08
C ALA A 390 37.38 -25.53 -6.22
N GLN A 391 38.23 -24.89 -5.39
CA GLN A 391 38.55 -23.46 -5.36
C GLN A 391 39.40 -22.94 -6.52
N ARG A 392 39.69 -23.75 -7.55
CA ARG A 392 40.39 -23.26 -8.75
C ARG A 392 39.51 -23.04 -9.98
N HIS A 393 38.27 -23.54 -10.01
CA HIS A 393 37.34 -23.27 -11.10
C HIS A 393 36.32 -22.17 -10.79
N ILE A 394 35.85 -22.05 -9.54
CA ILE A 394 34.88 -20.99 -9.15
C ILE A 394 35.55 -19.60 -9.17
N THR A 395 36.83 -19.53 -8.80
CA THR A 395 37.56 -18.26 -8.59
C THR A 395 38.21 -17.67 -9.84
N ARG A 396 38.11 -18.33 -11.01
CA ARG A 396 38.65 -17.80 -12.28
C ARG A 396 37.57 -17.33 -13.26
N SER A 397 36.31 -17.71 -13.07
CA SER A 397 35.18 -17.27 -13.91
C SER A 397 34.34 -16.15 -13.27
N LEU A 398 34.26 -16.06 -11.94
CA LEU A 398 33.28 -15.18 -11.26
C LEU A 398 33.75 -13.76 -10.91
N SER A 399 35.03 -13.39 -11.06
CA SER A 399 35.52 -12.11 -10.52
C SER A 399 35.53 -10.93 -11.49
N LYS A 400 35.47 -11.16 -12.81
CA LYS A 400 35.41 -10.06 -13.80
C LYS A 400 34.02 -9.87 -14.39
N THR A 401 33.34 -10.94 -14.74
CA THR A 401 32.01 -10.87 -15.38
C THR A 401 30.93 -10.50 -14.37
N LEU A 402 30.97 -11.03 -13.15
CA LEU A 402 30.00 -10.69 -12.09
C LEU A 402 30.22 -9.28 -11.54
N ARG A 403 31.48 -8.84 -11.35
CA ARG A 403 31.79 -7.45 -10.94
C ARG A 403 31.44 -6.43 -12.02
N ARG A 404 31.64 -6.78 -13.29
CA ARG A 404 31.27 -5.91 -14.42
C ARG A 404 29.76 -5.90 -14.62
N LYS A 405 29.08 -7.05 -14.53
CA LYS A 405 27.62 -7.13 -14.62
C LYS A 405 26.90 -6.52 -13.42
N LEU A 406 27.40 -6.63 -12.19
CA LEU A 406 26.81 -5.95 -11.01
C LEU A 406 27.07 -4.44 -11.03
N ARG A 407 28.24 -4.00 -11.53
CA ARG A 407 28.55 -2.57 -11.72
C ARG A 407 27.75 -1.95 -12.87
N ASP A 408 27.64 -2.66 -13.99
CA ASP A 408 26.89 -2.21 -15.16
C ASP A 408 25.37 -2.35 -14.93
N ALA A 409 24.92 -3.38 -14.20
CA ALA A 409 23.53 -3.49 -13.75
C ALA A 409 23.20 -2.45 -12.69
N GLY A 410 24.09 -2.16 -11.73
CA GLY A 410 23.91 -1.07 -10.77
C GLY A 410 23.89 0.32 -11.42
N LYS A 411 24.53 0.48 -12.59
CA LYS A 411 24.43 1.69 -13.41
C LYS A 411 23.16 1.75 -14.26
N ARG A 412 22.78 0.67 -14.94
CA ARG A 412 21.52 0.57 -15.72
C ARG A 412 20.28 0.65 -14.82
N ALA A 413 20.41 0.11 -13.61
CA ALA A 413 19.50 0.24 -12.50
C ALA A 413 19.23 1.70 -12.09
N ALA A 414 20.29 2.51 -12.06
CA ALA A 414 20.23 3.93 -11.77
C ALA A 414 19.67 4.75 -12.94
N GLU A 415 19.74 4.23 -14.17
CA GLU A 415 19.20 4.85 -15.39
C GLU A 415 17.75 4.46 -15.70
N GLY A 416 17.15 3.55 -14.91
CA GLY A 416 15.70 3.29 -14.93
C GLY A 416 15.22 2.18 -15.86
N ASP A 417 16.12 1.43 -16.50
CA ASP A 417 15.77 0.32 -17.39
C ASP A 417 15.90 -1.04 -16.66
N TRP A 418 14.76 -1.67 -16.37
CA TRP A 418 14.66 -2.83 -15.47
C TRP A 418 13.83 -3.99 -16.06
N GLU A 419 13.52 -3.98 -17.36
CA GLU A 419 12.78 -5.09 -17.98
C GLU A 419 13.57 -6.41 -17.94
N ASP A 420 14.90 -6.35 -18.09
CA ASP A 420 15.82 -7.51 -18.06
C ASP A 420 16.24 -8.00 -16.66
N ALA A 421 15.81 -7.32 -15.57
CA ALA A 421 16.18 -7.71 -14.21
C ALA A 421 15.17 -8.66 -13.54
N ARG A 422 14.19 -9.15 -14.31
CA ARG A 422 13.14 -10.07 -13.84
C ARG A 422 13.60 -11.52 -13.64
N SER A 423 14.75 -11.92 -14.17
CA SER A 423 15.27 -13.29 -14.02
C SER A 423 16.70 -13.33 -13.47
N TRP A 424 16.82 -13.30 -12.15
CA TRP A 424 17.98 -13.93 -11.49
C TRP A 424 17.48 -15.04 -10.57
N SER A 425 17.42 -16.25 -11.11
CA SER A 425 17.40 -17.48 -10.33
C SER A 425 18.85 -17.90 -10.06
N PHE A 426 19.18 -18.11 -8.78
CA PHE A 426 20.41 -18.78 -8.39
C PHE A 426 20.04 -20.18 -7.89
N SER A 427 20.02 -21.17 -8.79
CA SER A 427 20.04 -22.58 -8.40
C SER A 427 21.47 -22.97 -8.04
N PHE A 428 21.62 -23.66 -6.90
CA PHE A 428 22.84 -24.38 -6.59
C PHE A 428 22.43 -25.83 -6.41
N ASP A 429 22.52 -26.61 -7.49
CA ASP A 429 22.36 -28.06 -7.41
C ASP A 429 23.45 -28.62 -6.50
N THR A 430 22.99 -29.29 -5.44
CA THR A 430 23.82 -30.04 -4.52
C THR A 430 23.63 -31.52 -4.83
N ASP A 431 23.95 -31.92 -6.05
CA ASP A 431 24.02 -33.34 -6.39
C ASP A 431 25.47 -33.81 -6.44
N ALA A 432 25.80 -34.71 -5.52
CA ALA A 432 26.98 -35.54 -5.59
C ALA A 432 26.87 -36.49 -6.80
N PRO A 433 28.00 -36.84 -7.45
CA PRO A 433 28.15 -38.26 -7.77
C PRO A 433 29.55 -38.82 -7.55
N SER A 434 29.52 -40.11 -7.23
CA SER A 434 30.58 -41.10 -7.26
C SER A 434 31.19 -41.31 -8.65
N SER A 435 32.50 -41.59 -8.66
CA SER A 435 33.24 -42.49 -9.58
C SER A 435 33.11 -42.33 -11.10
N GLY A 436 34.26 -42.13 -11.74
CA GLY A 436 34.65 -42.94 -12.91
C GLY A 436 34.78 -42.23 -14.26
N ALA A 437 35.93 -42.47 -14.89
CA ALA A 437 36.22 -42.44 -16.32
C ALA A 437 36.60 -41.10 -17.01
N SER A 438 37.48 -41.29 -17.98
CA SER A 438 38.38 -40.39 -18.69
C SER A 438 37.85 -40.00 -20.08
N GLY A 439 38.23 -38.81 -20.59
CA GLY A 439 38.49 -38.64 -22.03
C GLY A 439 38.02 -37.32 -22.69
N ARG A 440 39.04 -36.53 -23.07
CA ARG A 440 39.23 -35.69 -24.30
C ARG A 440 38.27 -34.56 -24.69
N ASP A 441 38.91 -33.48 -25.15
CA ASP A 441 38.40 -32.25 -25.75
C ASP A 441 37.56 -32.47 -27.03
N GLU A 442 36.48 -31.69 -27.18
CA GLU A 442 35.92 -31.23 -28.46
C GLU A 442 34.95 -30.04 -28.22
N GLU A 443 34.98 -29.04 -29.10
CA GLU A 443 34.13 -27.83 -29.15
C GLU A 443 33.52 -27.77 -30.58
N PRO A 444 32.52 -26.89 -30.88
CA PRO A 444 31.05 -26.88 -30.72
C PRO A 444 30.32 -27.26 -32.07
N PRO A 445 28.97 -27.10 -32.39
CA PRO A 445 27.98 -26.10 -31.92
C PRO A 445 26.46 -26.48 -31.85
N ALA A 446 25.69 -25.49 -31.36
CA ALA A 446 24.30 -25.05 -31.66
C ALA A 446 23.12 -26.05 -31.66
N ASP A 447 22.13 -25.83 -30.77
CA ASP A 447 20.74 -25.43 -31.09
C ASP A 447 19.79 -25.66 -29.88
N PHE A 448 19.03 -24.60 -29.55
CA PHE A 448 17.79 -24.45 -28.75
C PHE A 448 17.32 -25.55 -27.76
N GLU A 449 17.05 -25.16 -26.51
CA GLU A 449 15.67 -24.94 -26.01
C GLU A 449 15.69 -24.29 -24.61
N ASP A 450 14.94 -23.20 -24.48
CA ASP A 450 14.70 -22.44 -23.26
C ASP A 450 13.94 -23.30 -22.24
N ILE A 451 14.48 -23.43 -21.02
CA ILE A 451 13.71 -23.89 -19.87
C ILE A 451 13.22 -22.65 -19.12
N ASP A 452 12.01 -22.24 -19.44
CA ASP A 452 11.22 -21.26 -18.71
C ASP A 452 10.91 -21.80 -17.30
N VAL A 453 11.26 -21.05 -16.26
CA VAL A 453 10.70 -21.26 -14.93
C VAL A 453 9.87 -20.05 -14.57
N ASN A 454 8.62 -20.09 -15.01
CA ASN A 454 7.58 -19.15 -14.63
C ASN A 454 7.25 -19.39 -13.14
N VAL A 455 7.42 -18.39 -12.28
CA VAL A 455 6.82 -18.39 -10.93
C VAL A 455 5.71 -17.34 -10.95
N GLU A 456 4.54 -17.76 -11.41
CA GLU A 456 3.30 -17.05 -11.13
C GLU A 456 3.00 -17.17 -9.65
N VAL A 457 2.82 -16.03 -8.99
CA VAL A 457 2.22 -15.96 -7.65
C VAL A 457 0.75 -15.73 -7.89
N ASP A 458 -0.05 -16.79 -7.80
CA ASP A 458 -1.51 -16.67 -7.79
C ASP A 458 -2.01 -16.49 -6.35
N VAL A 459 -2.88 -15.49 -6.18
CA VAL A 459 -3.52 -15.14 -4.91
C VAL A 459 -4.99 -15.55 -5.04
N GLY A 460 -5.25 -16.80 -4.66
CA GLY A 460 -6.55 -17.29 -4.21
C GLY A 460 -7.59 -17.60 -5.29
N ASN A 461 -7.84 -18.90 -5.50
CA ASN A 461 -9.19 -19.41 -5.71
C ASN A 461 -9.30 -20.86 -5.20
N GLU A 462 -10.43 -21.20 -4.60
CA GLU A 462 -10.83 -22.59 -4.29
C GLU A 462 -11.13 -23.37 -5.60
N ALA A 463 -11.09 -24.71 -5.52
CA ALA A 463 -11.29 -25.74 -6.58
C ALA A 463 -10.04 -26.04 -7.43
N GLU A 464 -9.61 -27.26 -7.77
CA GLU A 464 -10.20 -28.60 -7.87
C GLU A 464 -9.03 -29.63 -7.80
N VAL A 465 -9.21 -30.80 -7.18
CA VAL A 465 -8.19 -31.87 -7.15
C VAL A 465 -8.30 -32.67 -8.45
N GLU A 466 -7.27 -32.66 -9.29
CA GLU A 466 -7.23 -33.46 -10.53
C GLU A 466 -7.22 -34.98 -10.22
N PRO A 467 -7.95 -35.81 -10.98
CA PRO A 467 -8.02 -37.25 -10.71
C PRO A 467 -6.77 -38.00 -11.18
N VAL A 468 -6.34 -38.94 -10.34
CA VAL A 468 -5.19 -39.84 -10.53
C VAL A 468 -5.26 -40.58 -11.86
N THR A 469 -4.20 -40.51 -12.67
CA THR A 469 -4.14 -41.13 -14.00
C THR A 469 -3.78 -42.62 -13.95
N GLU A 470 -4.38 -43.39 -14.87
CA GLU A 470 -4.23 -44.85 -14.99
C GLU A 470 -2.77 -45.32 -15.25
N GLU A 471 -1.91 -44.40 -15.66
CA GLU A 471 -0.48 -44.62 -15.88
C GLU A 471 0.30 -44.88 -14.58
N GLU A 472 -0.08 -44.22 -13.47
CA GLU A 472 0.59 -44.39 -12.18
C GLU A 472 0.30 -45.77 -11.57
N ARG A 473 -0.93 -46.26 -11.72
CA ARG A 473 -1.33 -47.63 -11.33
C ARG A 473 -0.59 -48.70 -12.14
N LEU A 474 -0.42 -48.46 -13.45
CA LEU A 474 0.34 -49.36 -14.32
C LEU A 474 1.84 -49.40 -13.96
N ALA A 475 2.41 -48.32 -13.45
CA ALA A 475 3.79 -48.28 -12.98
C ALA A 475 4.01 -49.16 -11.73
N VAL A 476 3.10 -49.10 -10.77
CA VAL A 476 3.15 -49.94 -9.55
C VAL A 476 3.00 -51.42 -9.89
N LEU A 477 2.06 -51.79 -10.78
CA LEU A 477 1.89 -53.17 -11.24
C LEU A 477 3.11 -53.70 -12.02
N ARG A 478 3.78 -52.84 -12.79
CA ARG A 478 5.06 -53.21 -13.43
C ARG A 478 6.16 -53.46 -12.41
N MET A 479 6.21 -52.72 -11.30
CA MET A 479 7.19 -52.95 -10.24
C MET A 479 6.93 -54.25 -9.49
N LEU A 480 5.67 -54.61 -9.25
CA LEU A 480 5.29 -55.91 -8.69
C LEU A 480 5.65 -57.07 -9.64
N SER A 481 5.38 -56.93 -10.94
CA SER A 481 5.72 -57.96 -11.94
C SER A 481 7.23 -58.22 -12.07
N LYS A 482 8.05 -57.20 -11.79
CA LYS A 482 9.52 -57.28 -11.78
C LYS A 482 10.08 -57.71 -10.43
N GLY A 483 9.23 -58.02 -9.45
CA GLY A 483 9.63 -58.44 -8.10
C GLY A 483 10.37 -57.37 -7.30
N LYS A 484 10.25 -56.09 -7.68
CA LYS A 484 10.96 -54.98 -7.03
C LYS A 484 10.29 -54.51 -5.73
N ILE A 485 9.00 -54.82 -5.58
CA ILE A 485 8.18 -54.54 -4.40
C ILE A 485 7.39 -55.80 -4.04
N SER A 486 7.09 -55.98 -2.76
CA SER A 486 6.23 -57.06 -2.30
C SER A 486 4.75 -56.80 -2.60
N ALA A 487 3.92 -57.85 -2.57
CA ALA A 487 2.49 -57.71 -2.79
C ALA A 487 1.82 -56.78 -1.77
N ALA A 488 2.29 -56.79 -0.51
CA ALA A 488 1.78 -55.92 0.54
C ALA A 488 2.15 -54.44 0.34
N GLU A 489 3.39 -54.16 -0.10
CA GLU A 489 3.84 -52.78 -0.41
C GLU A 489 3.14 -52.22 -1.65
N ALA A 490 2.84 -53.06 -2.65
CA ALA A 490 2.08 -52.66 -3.82
C ALA A 490 0.64 -52.30 -3.46
N GLU A 491 0.03 -53.01 -2.52
CA GLU A 491 -1.33 -52.76 -2.02
C GLU A 491 -1.40 -51.44 -1.25
N GLU A 492 -0.44 -51.16 -0.37
CA GLU A 492 -0.35 -49.90 0.39
C GLU A 492 -0.15 -48.67 -0.52
N LEU A 493 0.67 -48.80 -1.57
CA LEU A 493 0.88 -47.73 -2.56
C LEU A 493 -0.35 -47.49 -3.44
N LEU A 494 -1.08 -48.55 -3.81
CA LEU A 494 -2.32 -48.42 -4.58
C LEU A 494 -3.46 -47.81 -3.74
N ASP A 495 -3.50 -48.11 -2.43
CA ASP A 495 -4.51 -47.57 -1.51
C ASP A 495 -4.26 -46.08 -1.23
N ALA A 496 -2.99 -45.68 -1.04
CA ALA A 496 -2.60 -44.27 -0.90
C ALA A 496 -2.86 -43.43 -2.17
N LEU A 497 -2.81 -44.06 -3.35
CA LEU A 497 -3.19 -43.44 -4.63
C LEU A 497 -4.72 -43.42 -4.82
N GLY A 498 -5.47 -44.33 -4.19
CA GLY A 498 -6.93 -44.37 -4.23
C GLY A 498 -7.62 -43.43 -3.23
N SER A 499 -7.01 -43.21 -2.06
CA SER A 499 -7.60 -42.44 -0.94
C SER A 499 -7.54 -40.92 -1.12
N ARG A 500 -6.90 -40.43 -2.18
CA ARG A 500 -6.77 -38.99 -2.47
C ARG A 500 -7.85 -38.45 -3.43
N ALA A 501 -8.79 -39.30 -3.83
CA ALA A 501 -9.86 -38.99 -4.79
C ALA A 501 -11.27 -38.93 -4.17
N SER A 502 -11.40 -38.65 -2.86
CA SER A 502 -12.69 -38.41 -2.21
C SER A 502 -12.75 -37.10 -1.44
#